data_AF-A0A4P8HVV5-F1
#
_entry.id   AF-A0A4P8HVV5-F1
#
_cell.length_a   1.000
_cell.length_b   1.000
_cell.length_c   1.000
_cell.angle_alpha   90.00
_cell.angle_beta   90.00
_cell.angle_gamma   90.00
#
_symmetry.space_group_name_H-M   'P 1'
#
loop_
_entity.id
_entity.type
_entity.pdbx_description
1 polymer ?
#
loop_
_entity_poly.entity_id
_entity_poly.type
_entity_poly.pdbx_seq_one_letter_code
_entity_poly.pdbx_strand_id
1 'polypeptide(L)'
;MNKIDRFGLAQWMPAPHFNTETQETHTMTQHDHDLIRDLRYVMHENQTQFWRRFGVTQTQGSRFERGRSIPLPVLLLIRLYLLRIVGDDHLHTVRAPEFGSTAAK
;
A
#
# COMPACT_ATOMS: atom_id res chain seq x y z
N MET A 1 -54.93 -9.83 -22.09
CA MET A 1 -53.61 -9.29 -21.76
C MET A 1 -53.42 -9.41 -20.25
N ASN A 2 -52.58 -10.35 -19.80
CA ASN A 2 -51.87 -10.42 -18.50
C ASN A 2 -51.35 -11.88 -18.33
N LYS A 3 -50.11 -12.12 -18.75
CA LYS A 3 -49.30 -13.29 -18.36
C LYS A 3 -48.75 -12.97 -16.95
N ILE A 4 -49.10 -13.70 -15.89
CA ILE A 4 -48.46 -14.92 -15.32
C ILE A 4 -46.95 -14.65 -15.12
N ASP A 5 -46.37 -14.79 -13.92
CA ASP A 5 -46.03 -16.05 -13.23
C ASP A 5 -46.17 -15.89 -11.70
N ARG A 6 -46.87 -16.72 -10.91
CA ARG A 6 -46.96 -18.20 -10.78
C ARG A 6 -45.60 -18.85 -10.55
N PHE A 7 -44.96 -18.59 -9.41
CA PHE A 7 -44.26 -19.59 -8.55
C PHE A 7 -43.78 -18.86 -7.28
N GLY A 8 -44.57 -18.92 -6.21
CA GLY A 8 -44.12 -18.49 -4.88
C GLY A 8 -43.38 -19.63 -4.20
N LEU A 9 -42.08 -19.49 -3.97
CA LEU A 9 -41.30 -20.19 -2.95
C LEU A 9 -40.07 -19.34 -2.56
N ALA A 10 -39.89 -19.16 -1.24
CA ALA A 10 -38.74 -18.62 -0.49
C ALA A 10 -38.44 -17.11 -0.69
N GLN A 11 -38.74 -16.18 0.23
CA GLN A 11 -38.33 -16.08 1.64
C GLN A 11 -36.83 -16.44 1.86
N TRP A 12 -36.01 -15.40 2.13
CA TRP A 12 -34.59 -15.37 2.56
C TRP A 12 -33.56 -15.63 1.44
N MET A 13 -32.52 -14.83 1.21
CA MET A 13 -31.70 -13.94 2.06
C MET A 13 -31.40 -12.63 1.31
N PRO A 14 -31.17 -11.47 1.96
CA PRO A 14 -30.45 -10.41 1.26
C PRO A 14 -29.04 -10.92 0.92
N ALA A 15 -28.58 -10.65 -0.30
CA ALA A 15 -27.20 -10.89 -0.70
C ALA A 15 -26.27 -10.36 0.40
N PRO A 16 -25.16 -11.06 0.73
CA PRO A 16 -24.23 -10.58 1.74
C PRO A 16 -23.84 -9.17 1.35
N HIS A 17 -24.36 -8.20 2.11
CA HIS A 17 -23.84 -6.85 2.10
C HIS A 17 -22.43 -7.07 2.57
N PHE A 18 -21.49 -7.03 1.63
CA PHE A 18 -20.08 -7.02 1.94
C PHE A 18 -19.88 -5.72 2.71
N ASN A 19 -19.98 -5.79 4.03
CA ASN A 19 -19.76 -4.66 4.91
C ASN A 19 -18.29 -4.28 4.73
N THR A 20 -18.06 -3.25 3.92
CA THR A 20 -16.75 -2.61 3.73
C THR A 20 -16.25 -1.94 5.02
N GLU A 21 -17.06 -1.94 6.08
CA GLU A 21 -16.73 -1.47 7.42
C GLU A 21 -16.10 -2.59 8.23
N THR A 22 -14.84 -2.89 7.92
CA THR A 22 -13.72 -2.98 8.87
C THR A 22 -12.51 -3.30 8.00
N GLN A 23 -12.11 -2.33 7.16
CA GLN A 23 -10.69 -2.26 6.85
C GLN A 23 -10.02 -2.08 8.20
N GLU A 24 -9.36 -3.14 8.69
CA GLU A 24 -8.49 -3.06 9.84
C GLU A 24 -7.55 -1.89 9.60
N THR A 25 -7.88 -0.76 10.20
CA THR A 25 -6.99 0.39 10.23
C THR A 25 -5.86 -0.08 11.13
N HIS A 26 -4.83 -0.67 10.54
CA HIS A 26 -3.52 -0.71 11.18
C HIS A 26 -3.14 0.76 11.33
N THR A 27 -3.57 1.35 12.44
CA THR A 27 -3.41 2.75 12.75
C THR A 27 -1.93 2.95 12.96
N MET A 28 -1.32 3.59 11.96
CA MET A 28 0.08 3.92 12.00
C MET A 28 0.35 4.71 13.27
N THR A 29 1.37 4.29 14.01
CA THR A 29 1.70 4.94 15.28
C THR A 29 2.43 6.25 14.99
N GLN A 30 2.38 7.21 15.91
CA GLN A 30 3.23 8.42 15.82
C GLN A 30 4.71 8.05 15.67
N HIS A 31 5.12 6.95 16.32
CA HIS A 31 6.46 6.39 16.21
C HIS A 31 6.85 6.02 14.76
N ASP A 32 5.94 5.44 13.98
CA ASP A 32 6.21 5.12 12.57
C ASP A 32 6.44 6.38 11.73
N HIS A 33 5.69 7.44 11.98
CA HIS A 33 5.91 8.72 11.30
C HIS A 33 7.29 9.31 11.60
N ASP A 34 7.70 9.27 12.86
CA ASP A 34 8.97 9.82 13.29
C ASP A 34 10.14 8.99 12.75
N LEU A 35 10.04 7.66 12.82
CA LEU A 35 11.03 6.74 12.27
C LEU A 35 11.29 6.97 10.78
N ILE A 36 10.22 7.16 9.98
CA ILE A 36 10.33 7.39 8.54
C ILE A 36 10.97 8.75 8.25
N ARG A 37 10.58 9.78 9.02
CA ARG A 37 11.14 11.13 8.89
C ARG A 37 12.63 11.13 9.22
N ASP A 38 13.02 10.47 10.31
CA ASP A 38 14.40 10.38 10.78
C ASP A 38 15.26 9.59 9.79
N LEU A 39 14.74 8.47 9.26
CA LEU A 39 15.41 7.72 8.20
C LEU A 39 15.74 8.62 7.01
N ARG A 40 14.78 9.41 6.51
CA ARG A 40 15.03 10.34 5.40
C ARG A 40 16.12 11.35 5.73
N TYR A 41 16.11 11.91 6.95
CA TYR A 41 17.10 12.89 7.37
C TYR A 41 18.51 12.30 7.49
N VAL A 42 18.64 11.09 8.06
CA VAL A 42 19.91 10.37 8.16
C VAL A 42 20.48 10.05 6.78
N MET A 43 19.62 9.77 5.80
CA MET A 43 20.05 9.54 4.41
C MET A 43 20.43 10.83 3.66
N HIS A 44 20.21 12.00 4.25
CA HIS A 44 20.41 13.31 3.62
C HIS A 44 19.66 13.48 2.29
N GLU A 45 18.47 12.88 2.19
CA GLU A 45 17.66 12.89 0.97
C GLU A 45 16.53 13.91 1.06
N ASN A 46 16.24 14.53 -0.09
CA ASN A 46 15.00 15.28 -0.24
C ASN A 46 13.79 14.32 -0.37
N GLN A 47 12.59 14.86 -0.20
CA GLN A 47 11.35 14.07 -0.27
C GLN A 47 11.23 13.29 -1.58
N THR A 48 11.54 13.90 -2.72
CA THR A 48 11.44 13.24 -4.03
C THR A 48 12.35 12.01 -4.10
N GLN A 49 13.62 12.15 -3.70
CA GLN A 49 14.59 11.06 -3.73
C GLN A 49 14.14 9.91 -2.83
N PHE A 50 13.82 10.22 -1.57
CA PHE A 50 13.43 9.23 -0.58
C PHE A 50 12.13 8.50 -0.94
N TRP A 51 11.08 9.24 -1.28
CA TRP A 51 9.76 8.64 -1.54
C TRP A 51 9.70 7.88 -2.87
N ARG A 52 10.45 8.34 -3.88
CA ARG A 52 10.48 7.67 -5.18
C ARG A 52 11.01 6.25 -5.08
N ARG A 53 11.95 5.98 -4.16
CA ARG A 53 12.44 4.64 -3.82
C ARG A 53 11.29 3.65 -3.59
N PHE A 54 10.31 4.06 -2.80
CA PHE A 54 9.15 3.26 -2.40
C PHE A 54 7.94 3.41 -3.33
N GLY A 55 8.12 3.95 -4.53
CA GLY A 55 7.05 4.14 -5.51
C GLY A 55 6.05 5.25 -5.13
N VAL A 56 6.42 6.12 -4.20
CA VAL A 56 5.58 7.22 -3.72
C VAL A 56 5.99 8.53 -4.40
N THR A 57 5.01 9.30 -4.86
CA THR A 57 5.26 10.63 -5.45
C THR A 57 5.63 11.65 -4.37
N GLN A 58 6.37 12.71 -4.72
CA GLN A 58 6.75 13.76 -3.76
C GLN A 58 5.52 14.38 -3.06
N THR A 59 4.45 14.66 -3.81
CA THR A 59 3.20 15.23 -3.25
C THR A 59 2.54 14.29 -2.23
N GLN A 60 2.56 12.98 -2.47
CA GLN A 60 2.04 11.98 -1.52
C GLN A 60 2.95 11.86 -0.30
N GLY A 61 4.26 11.75 -0.50
CA GLY A 61 5.26 11.70 0.57
C GLY A 61 5.18 12.90 1.50
N SER A 62 5.01 14.11 0.95
CA SER A 62 4.82 15.30 1.77
C SER A 62 3.57 15.25 2.65
N ARG A 63 2.49 14.56 2.25
CA ARG A 63 1.30 14.40 3.10
C ARG A 63 1.57 13.41 4.23
N PHE A 64 2.31 12.35 3.93
CA PHE A 64 2.71 11.35 4.91
C PHE A 64 3.58 11.95 6.02
N GLU A 65 4.56 12.78 5.67
CA GLU A 65 5.41 13.46 6.65
C GLU A 65 4.66 14.46 7.56
N ARG A 66 3.48 14.94 7.10
CA ARG A 66 2.60 15.87 7.83
C ARG A 66 1.46 15.15 8.59
N GLY A 67 1.54 13.83 8.77
CA GLY A 67 0.60 13.08 9.60
C GLY A 67 -0.54 12.39 8.85
N ARG A 68 -0.53 12.36 7.51
CA ARG A 68 -1.47 11.50 6.78
C ARG A 68 -1.05 10.05 6.91
N SER A 69 -2.00 9.15 7.15
CA SER A 69 -1.75 7.71 7.17
C SER A 69 -1.06 7.23 5.89
N ILE A 70 0.03 6.47 6.05
CA ILE A 70 0.74 5.79 4.95
C ILE A 70 0.04 4.46 4.69
N PRO A 71 -0.23 4.11 3.42
CA PRO A 71 -0.78 2.79 3.09
C PRO A 71 0.12 1.66 3.63
N LEU A 72 -0.50 0.63 4.22
CA LEU A 72 0.21 -0.50 4.81
C LEU A 72 1.30 -1.10 3.90
N PRO A 73 1.09 -1.30 2.58
CA PRO A 73 2.13 -1.83 1.70
C PRO A 73 3.41 -0.98 1.66
N VAL A 74 3.26 0.35 1.69
CA VAL A 74 4.39 1.29 1.70
C VAL A 74 5.11 1.21 3.05
N LEU A 75 4.35 1.17 4.16
CA LEU A 75 4.93 1.05 5.50
C LEU A 75 5.72 -0.25 5.68
N LEU A 76 5.18 -1.39 5.22
CA LEU A 76 5.87 -2.68 5.25
C LEU A 76 7.18 -2.61 4.45
N LEU A 77 7.16 -2.01 3.26
CA LEU A 77 8.36 -1.87 2.42
C LEU A 77 9.45 -1.03 3.11
N ILE A 78 9.06 0.07 3.78
CA ILE A 78 10.01 0.90 4.54
C ILE A 78 10.57 0.12 5.74
N ARG A 79 9.74 -0.63 6.48
CA ARG A 79 10.19 -1.48 7.59
C ARG A 79 11.18 -2.56 7.11
N LEU A 80 10.92 -3.20 5.98
CA LEU A 80 11.86 -4.15 5.37
C LEU A 80 13.19 -3.50 4.97
N TYR A 81 13.14 -2.25 4.51
CA TYR A 81 14.34 -1.46 4.18
C TYR A 81 15.15 -1.13 5.44
N LEU A 82 14.49 -0.70 6.52
CA LEU A 82 15.12 -0.44 7.81
C LEU A 82 15.79 -1.67 8.42
N LEU A 83 15.14 -2.83 8.31
CA LEU A 83 15.68 -4.12 8.74
C LEU A 83 16.83 -4.63 7.85
N ARG A 84 17.21 -3.89 6.79
CA ARG A 84 18.22 -4.29 5.80
C ARG A 84 17.91 -5.61 5.07
N ILE A 85 16.65 -6.02 5.07
CA ILE A 85 16.18 -7.17 4.27
C ILE A 85 16.05 -6.75 2.81
N VAL A 86 15.57 -5.54 2.56
CA VAL A 86 15.48 -4.94 1.23
C VAL A 86 16.47 -3.76 1.14
N GLY A 87 17.32 -3.75 0.12
CA GLY A 87 18.25 -2.65 -0.16
C GLY A 87 17.91 -1.92 -1.46
N ASP A 88 18.67 -0.87 -1.77
CA ASP A 88 18.50 -0.11 -3.01
C ASP A 88 18.67 -0.97 -4.26
N ASP A 89 19.61 -1.93 -4.26
CA ASP A 89 19.81 -2.86 -5.36
C ASP A 89 18.57 -3.73 -5.61
N HIS A 90 17.99 -4.30 -4.54
CA HIS A 90 16.75 -5.08 -4.64
C HIS A 90 15.62 -4.22 -5.23
N LEU A 91 15.46 -2.98 -4.76
CA LEU A 91 14.43 -2.05 -5.25
C LEU A 91 14.67 -1.61 -6.69
N HIS A 92 15.93 -1.52 -7.13
CA HIS A 92 16.29 -1.23 -8.50
C HIS A 92 15.95 -2.42 -9.41
N THR A 93 16.36 -3.64 -9.01
CA THR A 93 16.07 -4.88 -9.74
C THR A 93 14.57 -5.09 -9.95
N VAL A 94 13.74 -4.89 -8.92
CA VAL A 94 12.28 -5.10 -9.04
C VAL A 94 11.55 -3.99 -9.79
N ARG A 95 12.18 -2.83 -9.96
CA ARG A 95 11.64 -1.70 -10.73
C ARG A 95 11.95 -1.82 -12.22
N ALA A 96 13.01 -2.54 -12.57
CA ALA A 96 13.42 -2.72 -13.94
C ALA A 96 12.28 -3.39 -14.74
N PRO A 97 11.96 -2.92 -15.95
CA PRO A 97 10.88 -3.47 -16.76
C PRO A 97 11.04 -4.97 -17.06
N GLU A 98 12.26 -5.49 -16.95
CA GLU A 98 12.61 -6.90 -17.10
C GLU A 98 12.44 -7.75 -15.82
N PHE A 99 11.92 -7.21 -14.72
CA PHE A 99 11.70 -7.99 -13.50
C PHE A 99 10.79 -9.21 -13.78
N GLY A 100 11.35 -10.42 -13.62
CA GLY A 100 10.65 -11.67 -13.93
C GLY A 100 10.74 -12.14 -15.38
N SER A 101 11.45 -11.40 -16.25
CA SER A 101 11.83 -11.90 -17.57
C SER A 101 12.98 -12.90 -17.40
N THR A 102 12.62 -14.17 -17.21
CA THR A 102 13.49 -15.30 -17.56
C THR A 102 13.69 -15.29 -19.07
N ALA A 103 14.51 -14.36 -19.57
CA ALA A 103 15.13 -14.51 -20.87
C ALA A 103 16.13 -15.66 -20.73
N ALA A 104 15.64 -16.86 -20.99
CA ALA A 104 16.42 -18.07 -21.09
C ALA A 104 17.64 -17.81 -21.98
N LYS A 105 18.81 -18.18 -21.46
CA LYS A 105 20.04 -18.31 -22.24
C LYS A 105 20.39 -19.79 -22.30
#